data_AF-A0A7K8EHP6-F1
#
_entry.id   AF-A0A7K8EHP6-F1
#
_cell.length_a   1.000
_cell.length_b   1.000
_cell.length_c   1.000
_cell.angle_alpha   90.00
_cell.angle_beta   90.00
_cell.angle_gamma   90.00
#
_symmetry.space_group_name_H-M   'P 1'
#
loop_
_entity.id
_entity.type
_entity.pdbx_description
1 polymer ?
#
loop_
_entity_poly.entity_id
_entity_poly.type
_entity_poly.pdbx_seq_one_letter_code
_entity_poly.pdbx_strand_id
1 'polypeptide(L)'
;RRGKNRLCFLHHPEEELRSNQDPSLVDTLCTDSYLDVHKTARWFYQLVRAVWPALLQSHNWHLVLLPSRRSCQFKVTNGTESFRIEILFGVRQGDSDIFVSSQPMEAYTSSTVWPESYAVAEMKFFQYIARQAPSDSLHLNCLQFFTRVQLGFGFFTYTIKTIVMHLLSIVPMSQWRRGYFVRRLVDISESLRTCVEVRRLNHFILGNRSLPLEIRLPPEVLMASSYNLFHDLEMDPVAHSQAMCQY
;
A
#
# COMPACT_ATOMS: atom_id res chain seq x y z
N ARG A 1 -7.24 23.99 -24.83
CA ARG A 1 -6.24 22.98 -25.24
C ARG A 1 -4.84 23.53 -24.96
N ARG A 2 -4.17 23.05 -23.90
CA ARG A 2 -2.73 23.24 -23.65
C ARG A 2 -2.31 22.10 -22.73
N GLY A 3 -1.92 20.98 -23.33
CA GLY A 3 -1.20 19.93 -22.63
C GLY A 3 0.19 20.46 -22.35
N LYS A 4 0.49 20.77 -21.09
CA LYS A 4 1.89 20.96 -20.68
C LYS A 4 2.60 19.64 -20.98
N ASN A 5 3.60 19.69 -21.85
CA ASN A 5 4.54 18.61 -22.09
C ASN A 5 4.98 18.05 -20.73
N ARG A 6 4.52 16.85 -20.39
CA ARG A 6 5.10 16.07 -19.32
C ARG A 6 6.46 15.63 -19.86
N LEU A 7 7.50 16.36 -19.49
CA LEU A 7 8.88 16.01 -19.83
C LEU A 7 9.12 14.61 -19.26
N CYS A 8 9.15 13.62 -20.16
CA CYS A 8 9.58 12.27 -19.83
C CYS A 8 11.10 12.30 -19.89
N PHE A 9 11.76 12.18 -18.74
CA PHE A 9 13.22 12.19 -18.62
C PHE A 9 13.92 11.11 -19.46
N LEU A 10 13.19 10.07 -19.90
CA LEU A 10 13.69 8.99 -20.76
C LEU A 10 13.63 9.29 -22.26
N HIS A 11 12.87 10.30 -22.70
CA HIS A 11 12.66 10.59 -24.13
C HIS A 11 13.43 11.82 -24.64
N HIS A 12 14.36 12.37 -23.85
CA HIS A 12 15.34 13.37 -24.30
C HIS A 12 16.74 12.87 -23.90
N PRO A 13 17.38 12.05 -24.73
CA PRO A 13 18.67 11.48 -24.39
C PRO A 13 19.76 12.53 -24.54
N GLU A 14 20.43 12.81 -23.41
CA GLU A 14 21.85 13.16 -23.26
C GLU A 14 22.42 14.41 -23.96
N GLU A 15 21.91 14.88 -25.10
CA GLU A 15 22.52 16.00 -25.83
C GLU A 15 22.18 17.38 -25.25
N GLU A 16 21.01 17.54 -24.60
CA GLU A 16 20.62 18.81 -23.95
C GLU A 16 21.21 19.00 -22.55
N LEU A 17 21.79 17.96 -21.94
CA LEU A 17 22.34 17.99 -20.57
C LEU A 17 23.87 18.23 -20.52
N ARG A 18 24.54 18.32 -21.68
CA ARG A 18 26.01 18.42 -21.79
C ARG A 18 26.61 19.80 -21.50
N SER A 19 25.82 20.79 -21.08
CA SER A 19 26.31 22.14 -20.81
C SER A 19 26.27 22.47 -19.31
N ASN A 20 27.44 22.33 -18.65
CA ASN A 20 27.81 22.97 -17.38
C ASN A 20 26.74 23.09 -16.28
N GLN A 21 26.24 21.98 -15.73
CA GLN A 21 25.30 22.02 -14.61
C GLN A 21 25.60 20.95 -13.57
N ASP A 22 25.16 21.21 -12.33
CA ASP A 22 25.06 20.24 -11.23
C ASP A 22 24.56 18.87 -11.73
N PRO A 23 24.94 17.74 -11.08
CA PRO A 23 24.54 16.42 -11.52
C PRO A 23 23.05 16.39 -11.86
N SER A 24 22.72 15.90 -13.06
CA SER A 24 21.34 15.93 -13.52
C SER A 24 20.44 15.18 -12.53
N LEU A 25 19.14 15.50 -12.52
CA LEU A 25 18.18 14.77 -11.68
C LEU A 25 18.24 13.26 -12.00
N VAL A 26 18.55 12.90 -13.25
CA VAL A 26 18.74 11.52 -13.69
C VAL A 26 19.96 10.88 -13.01
N ASP A 27 21.12 11.53 -13.03
CA ASP A 27 22.33 11.01 -12.35
C ASP A 27 22.12 10.84 -10.84
N THR A 28 21.32 11.75 -10.28
CA THR A 28 20.99 11.80 -8.85
C THR A 28 20.02 10.69 -8.43
N LEU A 29 19.03 10.34 -9.27
CA LEU A 29 17.93 9.43 -8.91
C LEU A 29 18.00 8.06 -9.58
N CYS A 30 18.70 7.91 -10.69
CA CYS A 30 18.72 6.68 -11.50
C CYS A 30 20.03 5.90 -11.36
N THR A 31 19.95 4.58 -11.48
CA THR A 31 21.09 3.69 -11.71
C THR A 31 20.90 3.11 -13.10
N ASP A 32 21.85 3.39 -14.00
CA ASP A 32 21.68 3.23 -15.45
C ASP A 32 20.37 3.91 -15.92
N SER A 33 19.54 3.22 -16.69
CA SER A 33 18.26 3.74 -17.19
C SER A 33 17.09 3.55 -16.22
N TYR A 34 17.33 3.05 -15.01
CA TYR A 34 16.27 2.71 -14.05
C TYR A 34 16.23 3.68 -12.88
N LEU A 35 15.03 4.11 -12.50
CA LEU A 35 14.83 4.87 -11.27
C LEU A 35 15.26 4.02 -10.07
N ASP A 36 16.23 4.51 -9.30
CA ASP A 36 16.79 3.78 -8.17
C ASP A 36 16.14 4.26 -6.88
N VAL A 37 15.53 3.32 -6.16
CA VAL A 37 14.79 3.59 -4.92
C VAL A 37 15.70 4.03 -3.78
N HIS A 38 16.94 3.55 -3.71
CA HIS A 38 17.89 3.93 -2.68
C HIS A 38 18.38 5.35 -2.91
N LYS A 39 18.67 5.70 -4.17
CA LYS A 39 19.00 7.07 -4.57
C LYS A 39 17.83 8.01 -4.32
N THR A 40 16.62 7.62 -4.70
CA THR A 40 15.39 8.38 -4.47
C THR A 40 15.13 8.65 -2.99
N ALA A 41 15.19 7.61 -2.15
CA ALA A 41 15.03 7.74 -0.70
C ALA A 41 16.12 8.64 -0.10
N ARG A 42 17.38 8.47 -0.50
CA ARG A 42 18.48 9.32 -0.03
C ARG A 42 18.29 10.78 -0.43
N TRP A 43 17.91 11.04 -1.67
CA TRP A 43 17.66 12.39 -2.17
C TRP A 43 16.54 13.07 -1.37
N PHE A 44 15.40 12.40 -1.20
CA PHE A 44 14.28 12.95 -0.44
C PHE A 44 14.62 13.16 1.04
N TYR A 45 15.41 12.26 1.62
CA TYR A 45 15.93 12.41 2.97
C TYR A 45 16.78 13.68 3.13
N GLN A 46 17.69 13.96 2.18
CA GLN A 46 18.48 15.20 2.22
C GLN A 46 17.60 16.44 2.00
N LEU A 47 16.59 16.34 1.13
CA LEU A 47 15.62 17.42 0.91
C LEU A 47 14.89 17.77 2.22
N VAL A 48 14.30 16.78 2.91
CA VAL A 48 13.58 17.00 4.17
C VAL A 48 14.51 17.61 5.22
N ARG A 49 15.74 17.10 5.34
CA ARG A 49 16.74 17.64 6.27
C ARG A 49 17.09 19.09 5.97
N ALA A 50 17.21 19.46 4.69
CA ALA A 50 17.54 20.81 4.27
C ALA A 50 16.38 21.81 4.49
N VAL A 51 15.14 21.38 4.25
CA VAL A 51 13.97 22.27 4.40
C VAL A 51 13.44 22.34 5.84
N TRP A 52 13.71 21.33 6.68
CA TRP A 52 13.17 21.26 8.05
C TRP A 52 13.41 22.53 8.88
N PRO A 53 14.62 23.13 8.94
CA PRO A 53 14.87 24.33 9.73
C PRO A 53 14.07 25.56 9.28
N ALA A 54 13.56 25.57 8.03
CA ALA A 54 12.73 26.65 7.51
C ALA A 54 11.23 26.49 7.85
N LEU A 55 10.82 25.33 8.38
CA LEU A 55 9.43 25.09 8.77
C LEU A 55 9.16 25.63 10.16
N LEU A 56 8.01 26.27 10.36
CA LEU A 56 7.57 26.80 11.67
C LEU A 56 7.56 25.72 12.76
N GLN A 57 7.27 24.47 12.39
CA GLN A 57 7.23 23.34 13.30
C GLN A 57 8.61 23.06 13.94
N SER A 58 9.71 23.41 13.26
CA SER A 58 11.07 23.15 13.75
C SER A 58 11.44 23.90 15.04
N HIS A 59 10.68 24.95 15.39
CA HIS A 59 10.89 25.70 16.63
C HIS A 59 10.55 24.89 17.89
N ASN A 60 9.52 24.05 17.82
CA ASN A 60 9.00 23.29 18.97
C ASN A 60 9.19 21.78 18.80
N TRP A 61 9.62 21.34 17.62
CA TRP A 61 9.77 19.93 17.29
C TRP A 61 11.15 19.64 16.72
N HIS A 62 11.77 18.59 17.22
CA HIS A 62 13.04 18.07 16.77
C HIS A 62 12.82 16.91 15.78
N LEU A 63 13.45 17.03 14.61
CA LEU A 63 13.49 15.97 13.61
C LEU A 63 14.70 15.07 13.86
N VAL A 64 14.43 13.80 14.11
CA VAL A 64 15.41 12.72 14.17
C VAL A 64 15.24 11.86 12.94
N LEU A 65 16.32 11.69 12.19
CA LEU A 65 16.31 10.90 10.97
C LEU A 65 16.58 9.43 11.32
N LEU A 66 15.75 8.53 10.81
CA LEU A 66 15.87 7.09 11.06
C LEU A 66 16.46 6.37 9.83
N PRO A 67 17.28 5.32 10.03
CA PRO A 67 17.88 4.59 8.92
C PRO A 67 16.82 3.78 8.15
N SER A 68 16.73 3.99 6.85
CA SER A 68 16.00 3.14 5.91
C SER A 68 16.62 3.28 4.53
N ARG A 69 16.56 2.21 3.72
CA ARG A 69 17.12 2.19 2.36
C ARG A 69 16.07 2.46 1.29
N ARG A 70 14.82 2.05 1.50
CA ARG A 70 13.74 2.14 0.49
C ARG A 70 12.57 3.02 0.93
N SER A 71 12.66 3.66 2.08
CA SER A 71 11.69 4.62 2.59
C SER A 71 12.42 5.76 3.29
N CYS A 72 11.74 6.89 3.50
CA CYS A 72 12.24 7.93 4.38
C CYS A 72 11.53 7.83 5.73
N GLN A 73 12.28 7.51 6.76
CA GLN A 73 11.75 7.39 8.11
C GLN A 73 12.26 8.52 8.99
N PHE A 74 11.34 9.12 9.73
CA PHE A 74 11.57 10.25 10.61
C PHE A 74 10.92 10.00 11.95
N LYS A 75 11.55 10.45 13.03
CA LYS A 75 10.91 10.65 14.32
C LYS A 75 10.86 12.15 14.58
N VAL A 76 9.68 12.67 14.85
CA VAL A 76 9.49 14.08 15.23
C VAL A 76 9.09 14.12 16.70
N THR A 77 9.80 14.88 17.54
CA THR A 77 9.59 14.90 18.99
C THR A 77 9.69 16.31 19.58
N ASN A 78 8.82 16.66 20.53
CA ASN A 78 8.89 17.92 21.28
C ASN A 78 9.38 17.71 22.74
N GLY A 79 9.82 16.49 23.07
CA GLY A 79 10.25 16.10 24.42
C GLY A 79 9.16 15.43 25.26
N THR A 80 7.89 15.69 24.97
CA THR A 80 6.74 15.04 25.62
C THR A 80 6.08 14.01 24.70
N GLU A 81 5.85 14.41 23.45
CA GLU A 81 5.21 13.61 22.43
C GLU A 81 6.23 13.25 21.35
N SER A 82 6.05 12.08 20.73
CA SER A 82 6.85 11.71 19.57
C SER A 82 6.02 10.95 18.54
N PHE A 83 6.23 11.30 17.28
CA PHE A 83 5.58 10.65 16.14
C PHE A 83 6.64 10.03 15.24
N ARG A 84 6.36 8.82 14.75
CA ARG A 84 7.13 8.20 13.68
C ARG A 84 6.40 8.43 12.37
N ILE A 85 7.10 8.97 11.38
CA ILE A 85 6.62 9.20 10.04
C ILE A 85 7.44 8.32 9.11
N GLU A 86 6.76 7.53 8.29
CA GLU A 86 7.36 6.80 7.19
C GLU A 86 6.77 7.28 5.88
N ILE A 87 7.65 7.70 4.96
CA ILE A 87 7.29 8.12 3.62
C ILE A 87 7.73 7.03 2.66
N LEU A 88 6.76 6.51 1.92
CA LEU A 88 6.95 5.55 0.84
C LEU A 88 6.78 6.25 -0.49
N PHE A 89 7.50 5.77 -1.50
CA PHE A 89 7.45 6.34 -2.83
C PHE A 89 6.59 5.47 -3.73
N GLY A 90 5.83 6.11 -4.61
CA GLY A 90 5.00 5.43 -5.59
C GLY A 90 5.04 6.15 -6.93
N VAL A 91 5.24 5.40 -8.01
CA VAL A 91 5.15 5.90 -9.38
C VAL A 91 3.92 5.28 -10.02
N ARG A 92 3.03 6.11 -10.54
CA ARG A 92 1.79 5.67 -11.18
C ARG A 92 2.08 4.99 -12.52
N GLN A 93 1.46 3.85 -12.76
CA GLN A 93 1.53 3.15 -14.05
C GLN A 93 0.53 3.76 -15.03
N GLY A 94 1.03 4.52 -16.00
CA GLY A 94 0.20 5.19 -17.02
C GLY A 94 -0.86 6.10 -16.40
N ASP A 95 -2.12 5.90 -16.76
CA ASP A 95 -3.28 6.60 -16.21
C ASP A 95 -4.20 5.68 -15.39
N SER A 96 -3.69 4.51 -14.99
CA SER A 96 -4.39 3.53 -14.14
C SER A 96 -4.29 3.88 -12.65
N ASP A 97 -4.94 3.11 -11.79
CA ASP A 97 -4.86 3.20 -10.33
C ASP A 97 -3.82 2.24 -9.73
N ILE A 98 -2.98 1.67 -10.59
CA ILE A 98 -1.85 0.83 -10.21
C ILE A 98 -0.59 1.66 -10.12
N PHE A 99 0.19 1.38 -9.08
CA PHE A 99 1.46 2.05 -8.81
C PHE A 99 2.54 1.00 -8.72
N VAL A 100 3.78 1.38 -9.03
CA VAL A 100 4.96 0.68 -8.54
C VAL A 100 5.47 1.43 -7.33
N SER A 101 5.87 0.72 -6.28
CA SER A 101 6.18 1.32 -4.99
C SER A 101 7.57 0.97 -4.49
N SER A 102 8.05 1.76 -3.53
CA SER A 102 9.34 1.52 -2.89
C SER A 102 9.30 0.41 -1.84
N GLN A 103 8.10 -0.09 -1.50
CA GLN A 103 7.96 -1.20 -0.55
C GLN A 103 8.63 -2.46 -1.15
N PRO A 104 9.51 -3.12 -0.38
CA PRO A 104 10.13 -4.35 -0.83
C PRO A 104 9.09 -5.47 -0.90
N MET A 105 9.22 -6.34 -1.89
CA MET A 105 8.44 -7.59 -1.96
C MET A 105 9.08 -8.68 -1.11
N GLU A 106 10.42 -8.66 -1.02
CA GLU A 106 11.24 -9.66 -0.33
C GLU A 106 12.45 -8.99 0.33
N ALA A 107 13.14 -9.72 1.21
CA ALA A 107 14.31 -9.20 1.92
C ALA A 107 15.45 -8.69 1.00
N TYR A 108 15.55 -9.23 -0.22
CA TYR A 108 16.63 -8.92 -1.19
C TYR A 108 16.14 -8.26 -2.47
N THR A 109 15.07 -7.46 -2.43
CA THR A 109 14.64 -6.68 -3.62
C THR A 109 15.75 -5.71 -4.07
N SER A 110 16.15 -5.76 -5.34
CA SER A 110 17.15 -4.85 -5.94
C SER A 110 16.71 -3.38 -5.86
N SER A 111 17.65 -2.43 -5.83
CA SER A 111 17.34 -0.98 -5.73
C SER A 111 16.62 -0.41 -6.94
N THR A 112 16.74 -1.05 -8.10
CA THR A 112 16.06 -0.65 -9.35
C THR A 112 14.70 -1.31 -9.55
N VAL A 113 14.32 -2.26 -8.69
CA VAL A 113 13.03 -2.97 -8.77
C VAL A 113 12.00 -2.23 -7.93
N TRP A 114 10.89 -1.82 -8.54
CA TRP A 114 9.75 -1.23 -7.86
C TRP A 114 8.54 -2.18 -7.95
N PRO A 115 8.20 -2.92 -6.88
CA PRO A 115 7.08 -3.86 -6.92
C PRO A 115 5.74 -3.16 -7.14
N GLU A 116 4.81 -3.83 -7.84
CA GLU A 116 3.46 -3.34 -8.01
C GLU A 116 2.74 -3.18 -6.66
N SER A 117 1.90 -2.14 -6.57
CA SER A 117 1.11 -1.80 -5.41
C SER A 117 -0.32 -1.48 -5.85
N TYR A 118 -1.25 -2.18 -5.21
CA TYR A 118 -2.69 -2.04 -5.44
C TYR A 118 -3.36 -1.10 -4.44
N ALA A 119 -2.59 -0.48 -3.53
CA ALA A 119 -3.11 0.29 -2.40
C ALA A 119 -4.04 1.44 -2.81
N VAL A 120 -3.77 2.09 -3.95
CA VAL A 120 -4.62 3.18 -4.46
C VAL A 120 -5.94 2.64 -5.02
N ALA A 121 -5.91 1.50 -5.72
CA ALA A 121 -7.12 0.81 -6.17
C ALA A 121 -7.97 0.34 -4.99
N GLU A 122 -7.35 -0.24 -3.95
CA GLU A 122 -8.03 -0.63 -2.71
C GLU A 122 -8.65 0.58 -1.98
N MET A 123 -7.90 1.69 -1.87
CA MET A 123 -8.40 2.93 -1.28
C MET A 123 -9.63 3.44 -2.05
N LYS A 124 -9.59 3.43 -3.39
CA LYS A 124 -10.73 3.83 -4.22
C LYS A 124 -11.93 2.91 -4.03
N PHE A 125 -11.72 1.61 -3.83
CA PHE A 125 -12.80 0.70 -3.47
C PHE A 125 -13.45 1.10 -2.15
N PHE A 126 -12.67 1.39 -1.10
CA PHE A 126 -13.23 1.89 0.16
C PHE A 126 -13.93 3.24 0.01
N GLN A 127 -13.44 4.14 -0.83
CA GLN A 127 -14.14 5.39 -1.15
C GLN A 127 -15.48 5.14 -1.85
N TYR A 128 -15.53 4.21 -2.80
CA TYR A 128 -16.76 3.79 -3.46
C TYR A 128 -17.78 3.23 -2.46
N ILE A 129 -17.34 2.38 -1.53
CA ILE A 129 -18.16 1.84 -0.45
C ILE A 129 -18.66 2.96 0.47
N ALA A 130 -17.79 3.88 0.89
CA ALA A 130 -18.14 4.97 1.80
C ALA A 130 -19.23 5.89 1.23
N ARG A 131 -19.27 6.10 -0.10
CA ARG A 131 -20.33 6.89 -0.76
C ARG A 131 -21.71 6.22 -0.72
N GLN A 132 -21.75 4.90 -0.62
CA GLN A 132 -22.99 4.11 -0.55
C GLN A 132 -23.38 3.73 0.87
N ALA A 133 -22.46 3.92 1.82
CA ALA A 133 -22.66 3.55 3.21
C ALA A 133 -23.73 4.43 3.85
N PRO A 134 -24.67 3.85 4.61
CA PRO A 134 -25.46 4.62 5.57
C PRO A 134 -24.56 5.38 6.55
N SER A 135 -25.03 6.52 7.05
CA SER A 135 -24.30 7.35 8.04
C SER A 135 -23.91 6.62 9.32
N ASP A 136 -24.64 5.56 9.67
CA ASP A 136 -24.42 4.71 10.86
C ASP A 136 -23.70 3.39 10.53
N SER A 137 -23.06 3.30 9.36
CA SER A 137 -22.30 2.12 8.96
C SER A 137 -21.04 1.93 9.80
N LEU A 138 -20.76 0.68 10.17
CA LEU A 138 -19.65 0.26 11.02
C LEU A 138 -18.65 -0.66 10.30
N HIS A 139 -18.62 -0.65 8.97
CA HIS A 139 -17.72 -1.50 8.17
C HIS A 139 -16.23 -1.25 8.50
N LEU A 140 -15.81 0.00 8.65
CA LEU A 140 -14.43 0.32 9.07
C LEU A 140 -14.17 -0.03 10.54
N ASN A 141 -15.18 0.09 11.41
CA ASN A 141 -15.05 -0.34 12.81
C ASN A 141 -14.84 -1.85 12.92
N CYS A 142 -15.43 -2.65 12.02
CA CYS A 142 -15.17 -4.09 11.95
C CYS A 142 -13.68 -4.36 11.62
N LEU A 143 -13.13 -3.67 10.62
CA LEU A 143 -11.70 -3.78 10.30
C LEU A 143 -10.82 -3.35 11.48
N GLN A 144 -11.12 -2.21 12.10
CA GLN A 144 -10.37 -1.69 13.25
C GLN A 144 -10.41 -2.65 14.45
N PHE A 145 -11.52 -3.32 14.70
CA PHE A 145 -11.63 -4.33 15.75
C PHE A 145 -10.56 -5.41 15.59
N PHE A 146 -10.48 -6.02 14.41
CA PHE A 146 -9.50 -7.08 14.13
C PHE A 146 -8.05 -6.58 14.06
N THR A 147 -7.80 -5.31 13.74
CA THR A 147 -6.43 -4.76 13.85
C THR A 147 -5.95 -4.60 15.30
N ARG A 148 -6.87 -4.49 16.25
CA ARG A 148 -6.56 -4.28 17.68
C ARG A 148 -6.60 -5.57 18.48
N VAL A 149 -7.48 -6.50 18.11
CA VAL A 149 -7.52 -7.83 18.71
C VAL A 149 -6.38 -8.63 18.10
N GLN A 150 -5.28 -8.76 18.83
CA GLN A 150 -4.12 -9.54 18.44
C GLN A 150 -4.48 -11.03 18.48
N LEU A 151 -5.18 -11.50 17.46
CA LEU A 151 -5.46 -12.92 17.27
C LEU A 151 -4.11 -13.63 17.09
N GLY A 152 -3.94 -14.79 17.74
CA GLY A 152 -2.74 -15.60 17.60
C GLY A 152 -2.38 -15.78 16.14
N PHE A 153 -1.07 -15.69 15.84
CA PHE A 153 -0.45 -15.51 14.52
C PHE A 153 -0.83 -14.17 13.91
N GLY A 154 0.21 -13.43 13.51
CA GLY A 154 0.09 -12.17 12.79
C GLY A 154 -0.50 -12.38 11.39
N PHE A 155 -1.75 -12.82 11.29
CA PHE A 155 -2.55 -12.64 10.09
C PHE A 155 -2.51 -11.15 9.80
N PHE A 156 -1.78 -10.84 8.74
CA PHE A 156 -1.43 -9.47 8.43
C PHE A 156 -2.71 -8.65 8.37
N THR A 157 -2.67 -7.41 8.84
CA THR A 157 -3.74 -6.42 8.65
C THR A 157 -4.28 -6.44 7.21
N TYR A 158 -3.43 -6.77 6.24
CA TYR A 158 -3.77 -7.00 4.84
C TYR A 158 -4.76 -8.14 4.58
N THR A 159 -4.64 -9.29 5.26
CA THR A 159 -5.52 -10.46 5.14
C THR A 159 -6.94 -10.10 5.57
N ILE A 160 -7.10 -9.53 6.77
CA ILE A 160 -8.42 -9.11 7.26
C ILE A 160 -9.02 -8.03 6.35
N LYS A 161 -8.21 -7.05 5.93
CA LYS A 161 -8.65 -6.03 4.98
C LYS A 161 -9.18 -6.68 3.70
N THR A 162 -8.48 -7.66 3.14
CA THR A 162 -8.89 -8.38 1.92
C THR A 162 -10.21 -9.12 2.13
N ILE A 163 -10.39 -9.82 3.25
CA ILE A 163 -11.66 -10.49 3.60
C ILE A 163 -12.79 -9.48 3.71
N VAL A 164 -12.58 -8.35 4.40
CA VAL A 164 -13.57 -7.29 4.53
C VAL A 164 -13.94 -6.72 3.16
N MET A 165 -12.98 -6.53 2.25
CA MET A 165 -13.26 -6.06 0.89
C MET A 165 -14.13 -7.06 0.11
N HIS A 166 -13.85 -8.36 0.20
CA HIS A 166 -14.71 -9.41 -0.39
C HIS A 166 -16.10 -9.44 0.24
N LEU A 167 -16.22 -9.30 1.56
CA LEU A 167 -17.54 -9.21 2.21
C LEU A 167 -18.30 -7.95 1.78
N LEU A 168 -17.62 -6.83 1.58
CA LEU A 168 -18.22 -5.58 1.11
C LEU A 168 -18.72 -5.66 -0.35
N SER A 169 -18.18 -6.57 -1.16
CA SER A 169 -18.66 -6.77 -2.53
C SER A 169 -19.90 -7.66 -2.62
N ILE A 170 -20.20 -8.46 -1.58
CA ILE A 170 -21.33 -9.40 -1.58
C ILE A 170 -22.44 -9.02 -0.57
N VAL A 171 -22.10 -8.37 0.55
CA VAL A 171 -23.05 -8.01 1.61
C VAL A 171 -23.54 -6.57 1.40
N PRO A 172 -24.85 -6.33 1.25
CA PRO A 172 -25.39 -4.98 1.07
C PRO A 172 -25.06 -4.02 2.20
N MET A 173 -24.80 -2.74 1.87
CA MET A 173 -24.41 -1.72 2.86
C MET A 173 -25.41 -1.48 4.00
N SER A 174 -26.69 -1.81 3.80
CA SER A 174 -27.71 -1.78 4.86
C SER A 174 -27.42 -2.76 6.00
N GLN A 175 -26.70 -3.85 5.75
CA GLN A 175 -26.33 -4.87 6.73
C GLN A 175 -24.98 -4.61 7.43
N TRP A 176 -24.39 -3.43 7.22
CA TRP A 176 -23.17 -3.00 7.91
C TRP A 176 -23.47 -1.98 9.03
N ARG A 177 -24.74 -1.79 9.38
CA ARG A 177 -25.19 -0.91 10.46
C ARG A 177 -24.96 -1.51 11.84
N ARG A 178 -25.13 -0.68 12.88
CA ARG A 178 -24.96 -1.06 14.29
C ARG A 178 -25.65 -2.35 14.70
N GLY A 179 -26.88 -2.60 14.24
CA GLY A 179 -27.65 -3.82 14.57
C GLY A 179 -27.03 -5.12 14.07
N TYR A 180 -26.14 -5.05 13.07
CA TYR A 180 -25.47 -6.21 12.48
C TYR A 180 -23.99 -6.30 12.87
N PHE A 181 -23.48 -5.40 13.73
CA PHE A 181 -22.06 -5.28 14.01
C PHE A 181 -21.42 -6.61 14.46
N VAL A 182 -21.99 -7.25 15.48
CA VAL A 182 -21.48 -8.54 15.99
C VAL A 182 -21.54 -9.61 14.91
N ARG A 183 -22.61 -9.66 14.12
CA ARG A 183 -22.73 -10.59 12.99
C ARG A 183 -21.63 -10.36 11.96
N ARG A 184 -21.32 -9.11 11.59
CA ARG A 184 -20.21 -8.81 10.67
C ARG A 184 -18.87 -9.27 11.22
N LEU A 185 -18.63 -9.15 12.53
CA LEU A 185 -17.41 -9.68 13.16
C LEU A 185 -17.34 -11.20 13.06
N VAL A 186 -18.45 -11.90 13.32
CA VAL A 186 -18.52 -13.36 13.16
C VAL A 186 -18.27 -13.77 11.71
N ASP A 187 -18.95 -13.15 10.74
CA ASP A 187 -18.76 -13.45 9.32
C ASP A 187 -17.31 -13.24 8.86
N ILE A 188 -16.60 -12.20 9.36
CA ILE A 188 -15.16 -12.00 9.08
C ILE A 188 -14.33 -13.13 9.67
N SER A 189 -14.60 -13.51 10.91
CA SER A 189 -13.88 -14.59 11.61
C SER A 189 -14.09 -15.94 10.94
N GLU A 190 -15.34 -16.26 10.55
CA GLU A 190 -15.70 -17.48 9.83
C GLU A 190 -15.08 -17.49 8.43
N SER A 191 -15.13 -16.38 7.70
CA SER A 191 -14.47 -16.26 6.39
C SER A 191 -12.97 -16.50 6.48
N LEU A 192 -12.30 -15.95 7.50
CA LEU A 192 -10.88 -16.19 7.71
C LEU A 192 -10.62 -17.66 8.02
N ARG A 193 -11.39 -18.29 8.91
CA ARG A 193 -11.28 -19.74 9.19
C ARG A 193 -11.43 -20.56 7.92
N THR A 194 -12.50 -20.35 7.14
CA THR A 194 -12.72 -21.05 5.88
C THR A 194 -11.56 -20.84 4.91
N CYS A 195 -11.05 -19.62 4.75
CA CYS A 195 -9.90 -19.34 3.90
C CYS A 195 -8.64 -20.10 4.34
N VAL A 196 -8.40 -20.24 5.65
CA VAL A 196 -7.27 -21.04 6.16
C VAL A 196 -7.50 -22.53 5.89
N GLU A 197 -8.70 -23.06 6.17
CA GLU A 197 -9.07 -24.46 5.93
C GLU A 197 -8.89 -24.87 4.46
N VAL A 198 -9.33 -24.01 3.52
CA VAL A 198 -9.16 -24.25 2.08
C VAL A 198 -7.82 -23.73 1.54
N ARG A 199 -6.96 -23.18 2.40
CA ARG A 199 -5.63 -22.61 2.07
C ARG A 199 -5.67 -21.57 0.95
N ARG A 200 -6.76 -20.82 0.88
CA ARG A 200 -7.01 -19.90 -0.23
C ARG A 200 -7.69 -18.62 0.21
N LEU A 201 -7.01 -17.52 -0.07
CA LEU A 201 -7.57 -16.17 -0.03
C LEU A 201 -7.12 -15.44 -1.28
N ASN A 202 -8.02 -15.28 -2.25
CA ASN A 202 -7.68 -14.56 -3.47
C ASN A 202 -7.51 -13.06 -3.17
N HIS A 203 -6.48 -12.46 -3.76
CA HIS A 203 -6.25 -11.03 -3.74
C HIS A 203 -7.49 -10.27 -4.24
N PHE A 204 -7.85 -9.16 -3.60
CA PHE A 204 -9.11 -8.47 -3.92
C PHE A 204 -9.09 -7.74 -5.27
N ILE A 205 -7.96 -7.13 -5.66
CA ILE A 205 -7.83 -6.37 -6.92
C ILE A 205 -7.47 -7.27 -8.12
N LEU A 206 -6.41 -8.07 -8.02
CA LEU A 206 -5.92 -8.93 -9.09
C LEU A 206 -6.95 -9.97 -9.56
N GLY A 207 -7.25 -9.97 -10.85
CA GLY A 207 -8.20 -10.89 -11.47
C GLY A 207 -9.67 -10.64 -11.09
N ASN A 208 -9.97 -9.56 -10.36
CA ASN A 208 -11.32 -9.26 -9.93
C ASN A 208 -12.06 -8.42 -10.97
N ARG A 209 -13.02 -9.05 -11.66
CA ARG A 209 -13.82 -8.44 -12.72
C ARG A 209 -15.07 -7.72 -12.24
N SER A 210 -15.40 -7.79 -10.95
CA SER A 210 -16.59 -7.15 -10.38
C SER A 210 -16.28 -5.81 -9.69
N LEU A 211 -15.10 -5.25 -9.94
CA LEU A 211 -14.72 -3.96 -9.38
C LEU A 211 -15.52 -2.80 -9.99
N PRO A 212 -15.81 -1.74 -9.21
CA PRO A 212 -16.46 -0.54 -9.72
C PRO A 212 -15.69 0.09 -10.90
N LEU A 213 -16.42 0.57 -11.91
CA LEU A 213 -15.85 1.17 -13.13
C LEU A 213 -14.94 2.40 -12.89
N GLU A 214 -15.09 3.07 -11.74
CA GLU A 214 -14.25 4.21 -11.35
C GLU A 214 -12.80 3.81 -10.97
N ILE A 215 -12.57 2.52 -10.70
CA ILE A 215 -11.25 1.95 -10.42
C ILE A 215 -10.65 1.54 -11.76
N ARG A 216 -9.69 2.33 -12.24
CA ARG A 216 -9.06 2.16 -13.55
C ARG A 216 -7.91 1.18 -13.43
N LEU A 217 -8.07 -0.03 -13.96
CA LEU A 217 -7.03 -1.05 -13.94
C LEU A 217 -6.51 -1.34 -15.34
N PRO A 218 -5.21 -1.64 -15.51
CA PRO A 218 -4.70 -2.18 -16.76
C PRO A 218 -5.40 -3.51 -17.12
N PRO A 219 -5.60 -3.82 -18.40
CA PRO A 219 -6.20 -5.08 -18.83
C PRO A 219 -5.50 -6.31 -18.25
N GLU A 220 -4.18 -6.27 -18.11
CA GLU A 220 -3.36 -7.36 -17.59
C GLU A 220 -3.72 -7.69 -16.15
N VAL A 221 -4.02 -6.68 -15.32
CA VAL A 221 -4.42 -6.84 -13.93
C VAL A 221 -5.83 -7.44 -13.81
N LEU A 222 -6.76 -7.04 -14.69
CA LEU A 222 -8.12 -7.59 -14.73
C LEU A 222 -8.17 -9.01 -15.28
N MET A 223 -7.28 -9.35 -16.20
CA MET A 223 -7.18 -10.66 -16.84
C MET A 223 -6.24 -11.63 -16.12
N ALA A 224 -5.45 -11.13 -15.16
CA ALA A 224 -4.57 -11.96 -14.34
C ALA A 224 -5.34 -13.09 -13.67
N SER A 225 -4.66 -14.22 -13.47
CA SER A 225 -5.18 -15.27 -12.61
C SER A 225 -5.36 -14.74 -11.19
N SER A 226 -6.37 -15.27 -10.48
CA SER A 226 -6.57 -14.92 -9.07
C SER A 226 -5.30 -15.24 -8.29
N TYR A 227 -4.69 -14.24 -7.66
CA TYR A 227 -3.48 -14.43 -6.88
C TYR A 227 -3.83 -14.90 -5.46
N ASN A 228 -3.35 -16.07 -5.03
CA ASN A 228 -3.62 -16.61 -3.70
C ASN A 228 -2.68 -15.97 -2.66
N LEU A 229 -3.21 -15.17 -1.73
CA LEU A 229 -2.45 -14.61 -0.61
C LEU A 229 -1.99 -15.66 0.39
N PHE A 230 -2.60 -16.85 0.37
CA PHE A 230 -2.25 -17.98 1.22
C PHE A 230 -1.40 -19.03 0.49
N HIS A 231 -0.65 -18.61 -0.54
CA HIS A 231 0.23 -19.51 -1.28
C HIS A 231 1.21 -20.27 -0.35
N ASP A 232 1.76 -19.61 0.67
CA ASP A 232 2.66 -20.29 1.62
C ASP A 232 1.92 -21.37 2.45
N LEU A 233 0.66 -21.14 2.83
CA LEU A 233 -0.15 -22.14 3.54
C LEU A 233 -0.55 -23.31 2.63
N GLU A 234 -0.72 -23.04 1.34
CA GLU A 234 -0.96 -24.07 0.32
C GLU A 234 0.26 -25.00 0.20
N MET A 235 1.46 -24.43 0.23
CA MET A 235 2.73 -25.14 0.01
C MET A 235 3.34 -25.76 1.26
N ASP A 236 3.09 -25.23 2.46
CA ASP A 236 3.66 -25.70 3.73
C ASP A 236 2.60 -26.28 4.68
N PRO A 237 2.53 -27.63 4.82
CA PRO A 237 1.61 -28.31 5.74
C PRO A 237 1.81 -27.93 7.22
N VAL A 238 3.04 -27.61 7.64
CA VAL A 238 3.34 -27.24 9.03
C VAL A 238 2.81 -25.84 9.31
N ALA A 239 3.05 -24.88 8.42
CA ALA A 239 2.48 -23.54 8.52
C ALA A 239 0.94 -23.59 8.54
N HIS A 240 0.33 -24.45 7.73
CA HIS A 240 -1.11 -24.67 7.73
C HIS A 240 -1.63 -25.25 9.06
N SER A 241 -1.01 -26.33 9.58
CA SER A 241 -1.41 -26.90 10.87
C SER A 241 -1.27 -25.89 12.01
N GLN A 242 -0.20 -25.10 12.01
CA GLN A 242 0.01 -24.02 12.95
C GLN A 242 -1.09 -22.96 12.87
N ALA A 243 -1.45 -22.52 11.66
CA ALA A 243 -2.55 -21.58 11.44
C ALA A 243 -3.91 -22.13 11.93
N MET A 244 -4.17 -23.42 11.72
CA MET A 244 -5.40 -24.09 12.20
C MET A 244 -5.48 -24.20 13.72
N CYS A 245 -4.35 -24.43 14.41
CA CYS A 245 -4.32 -24.57 15.87
C CYS A 245 -4.58 -23.26 16.66
N GLN A 246 -4.69 -22.12 15.96
CA GLN A 246 -4.85 -20.81 16.60
C GLN A 246 -6.25 -20.22 16.47
N TYR A 247 -7.16 -21.03 15.94
CA TYR A 247 -8.60 -20.80 15.89
C TYR A 247 -9.34 -21.64 16.92
#